data_AF-A0A3S4KLA6-F1
#
_entry.id   AF-A0A3S4KLA6-F1
#
_cell.length_a   1.000
_cell.length_b   1.000
_cell.length_c   1.000
_cell.angle_alpha   90.00
_cell.angle_beta   90.00
_cell.angle_gamma   90.00
#
_symmetry.space_group_name_H-M   'P 1'
#
loop_
_entity.id
_entity.type
_entity.pdbx_description
1 polymer ?
#
loop_
_entity_poly.entity_id
_entity_poly.type
_entity_poly.pdbx_seq_one_letter_code
_entity_poly.pdbx_strand_id
1 'polypeptide(L)' 'MGNALTRWARWGFGSIEIGTVTPRPQPGNDKPRIFRLVDAEGLDQPHGL' A
#
# COMPACT_ATOMS: atom_id res chain seq x y z
N MET A 1 17.27 12.03 8.50
CA MET A 1 15.94 11.50 8.11
C MET A 1 16.10 10.04 7.73
N GLY A 2 15.44 9.11 8.43
CA GLY A 2 15.41 7.69 8.03
C GLY A 2 14.15 7.42 7.24
N ASN A 3 14.27 7.13 5.94
CA ASN A 3 13.14 6.74 5.11
C ASN A 3 12.75 5.27 5.41
N ALA A 4 11.51 4.89 5.08
CA ALA A 4 10.99 3.54 5.35
C ALA A 4 11.78 2.44 4.62
N LEU A 5 12.39 2.77 3.47
CA LEU A 5 13.16 1.84 2.65
C LEU A 5 14.36 1.24 3.40
N THR A 6 15.12 2.07 4.12
CA THR A 6 16.26 1.57 4.93
C THR A 6 15.82 0.64 6.06
N ARG A 7 14.58 0.80 6.57
CA ARG A 7 14.06 -0.05 7.65
C ARG A 7 13.66 -1.43 7.14
N TRP A 8 13.03 -1.51 5.98
CA TRP A 8 12.66 -2.79 5.37
C TRP A 8 13.89 -3.65 5.05
N ALA A 9 14.99 -3.03 4.58
CA ALA A 9 16.25 -3.76 4.41
C ALA A 9 16.77 -4.39 5.72
N ARG A 10 16.61 -3.71 6.86
CA ARG A 10 16.98 -4.25 8.19
C ARG A 10 16.07 -5.37 8.67
N TRP A 11 14.86 -5.45 8.16
CA TRP A 11 13.92 -6.56 8.43
C TRP A 11 14.14 -7.77 7.52
N GLY A 12 15.14 -7.74 6.65
CA GLY A 12 15.54 -8.89 5.84
C GLY A 12 14.87 -8.99 4.47
N PHE A 13 14.16 -7.95 4.01
CA PHE A 13 13.63 -7.93 2.64
C PHE A 13 14.77 -7.76 1.63
N GLY A 14 14.91 -8.72 0.71
CA GLY A 14 15.92 -8.69 -0.37
C GLY A 14 15.58 -7.75 -1.53
N SER A 15 14.31 -7.41 -1.68
CA SER A 15 13.80 -6.44 -2.67
C SER A 15 12.52 -5.78 -2.18
N ILE A 16 12.20 -4.61 -2.74
CA ILE A 16 11.02 -3.81 -2.40
C ILE A 16 10.46 -3.26 -3.72
N GLU A 17 9.17 -3.49 -3.98
CA GLU A 17 8.44 -2.82 -5.06
C GLU A 17 7.73 -1.58 -4.51
N ILE A 18 7.91 -0.43 -5.17
CA ILE A 18 7.35 0.85 -4.75
C ILE A 18 6.33 1.29 -5.81
N GLY A 19 5.10 1.60 -5.39
CA GLY A 19 4.08 2.13 -6.29
C GLY A 19 2.66 1.65 -5.94
N THR A 20 1.71 1.74 -6.87
CA THR A 20 1.83 2.28 -8.25
C THR A 20 1.92 3.80 -8.26
N VAL A 21 2.85 4.38 -9.03
CA VAL A 21 2.96 5.84 -9.20
C VAL A 21 2.38 6.25 -10.55
N THR A 22 1.58 7.31 -10.58
CA THR A 22 1.07 7.89 -11.83
C THR A 22 1.72 9.24 -12.12
N PRO A 23 1.88 9.62 -13.41
CA PRO A 23 2.54 10.88 -13.78
C PRO A 23 1.84 12.13 -13.24
N ARG A 24 0.51 12.05 -13.05
CA ARG A 24 -0.30 13.12 -12.46
C ARG A 24 -0.79 12.71 -11.08
N PRO A 25 -0.95 13.67 -10.15
CA PRO A 25 -1.65 13.45 -8.89
C PRO A 25 -3.07 12.96 -9.15
N GLN A 26 -3.51 11.97 -8.37
CA GLN A 26 -4.88 11.45 -8.40
C GLN A 26 -5.49 11.59 -7.00
N PRO A 27 -6.76 12.04 -6.89
CA PRO A 27 -7.42 12.17 -5.59
C PRO A 27 -7.67 10.80 -4.92
N GLY A 28 -7.82 9.74 -5.73
CA GLY A 28 -8.21 8.41 -5.28
C GLY A 28 -9.63 8.37 -4.72
N ASN A 29 -10.08 7.19 -4.31
CA ASN A 29 -11.41 7.03 -3.72
C ASN A 29 -11.53 7.73 -2.34
N ASP A 30 -12.71 8.29 -2.08
CA ASP A 30 -13.07 8.82 -0.76
C ASP A 30 -12.94 7.74 0.32
N LYS A 31 -12.66 8.16 1.55
CA LYS A 31 -12.53 7.23 2.68
C LYS A 31 -13.93 6.85 3.21
N PRO A 32 -14.14 5.60 3.68
CA PRO A 32 -13.17 4.48 3.77
C PRO A 32 -13.02 3.68 2.46
N ARG A 33 -11.80 3.17 2.21
CA ARG A 33 -11.44 2.50 0.93
C ARG A 33 -10.62 1.21 1.08
N ILE A 34 -10.47 0.71 2.31
CA ILE A 34 -9.86 -0.60 2.60
C ILE A 34 -10.63 -1.19 3.77
N PHE A 35 -11.12 -2.41 3.62
CA PHE A 35 -11.90 -3.13 4.60
C PHE A 35 -11.20 -4.45 4.94
N ARG A 36 -11.22 -4.85 6.22
CA ARG A 36 -10.64 -6.12 6.69
C ARG A 36 -11.72 -7.17 6.82
N LEU A 37 -11.49 -8.33 6.22
CA LEU A 37 -12.33 -9.52 6.35
C LEU A 37 -11.60 -10.54 7.22
N VAL A 38 -11.68 -10.37 8.54
CA VAL A 38 -10.82 -11.08 9.51
C VAL A 38 -10.99 -12.59 9.43
N ASP A 39 -12.23 -13.09 9.37
CA ASP A 39 -12.52 -14.53 9.34
C ASP A 39 -12.00 -15.22 8.07
N ALA A 40 -11.79 -14.45 7.00
CA ALA A 40 -11.29 -14.93 5.72
C ALA A 40 -9.81 -14.55 5.48
N GLU A 41 -9.15 -13.95 6.48
CA GLU A 41 -7.80 -13.36 6.34
C GLU A 41 -7.67 -12.43 5.11
N GLY A 42 -8.76 -11.75 4.76
CA GLY A 42 -8.90 -11.01 3.51
C GLY A 42 -8.85 -9.49 3.68
N LEU A 43 -8.57 -8.82 2.56
CA LEU A 43 -8.70 -7.37 2.40
C LEU A 43 -9.58 -7.07 1.18
N ASP A 44 -10.56 -6.20 1.36
CA ASP A 44 -11.43 -5.71 0.29
C ASP A 44 -11.19 -4.21 0.06
N GLN A 45 -11.23 -3.80 -1.21
CA GLN A 45 -11.04 -2.42 -1.65
C GLN A 45 -12.06 -2.09 -2.75
N PRO A 46 -12.60 -0.86 -2.79
CA PRO A 46 -13.43 -0.43 -3.91
C PRO A 46 -12.63 -0.53 -5.21
N HIS A 47 -13.21 -1.16 -6.23
CA HIS A 47 -12.56 -1.34 -7.52
C HIS A 47 -12.66 -0.04 -8.33
N GLY A 48 -11.56 0.73 -8.37
CA GLY A 48 -11.40 1.96 -9.14
C GLY A 48 -10.09 2.67 -8.78
N LEU A 49 -9.43 3.30 -9.77
CA LEU A 49 -8.29 4.20 -9.55
C LEU A 49 -8.76 5.54 -8.97
#